data_AF-A0A0F9F1H2-F1
#
_entry.id   AF-A0A0F9F1H2-F1
#
_cell.length_a   1.000
_cell.length_b   1.000
_cell.length_c   1.000
_cell.angle_alpha   90.00
_cell.angle_beta   90.00
_cell.angle_gamma   90.00
#
_symmetry.space_group_name_H-M   'P 1'
#
loop_
_entity.id
_entity.type
_entity.pdbx_description
1 polymer ?
#
loop_
_entity_poly.entity_id
_entity_poly.type
_entity_poly.pdbx_seq_one_letter_code
_entity_poly.pdbx_strand_id
1 'polypeptide(L)'
;MDAEKRKHAVFFCVDVKHCEMVSSSLKRHGITAPAVTNKTKVNKREEIANDFKAGKYRAFCNVNVYTEGFNAKCVDCIVLLRPTLSPGLFSQMVGRGLRVGRKKLDCLVLDFAGCIEEHGPIDMLGDDEIRMAVCNACRESFSRATGVCPACGWIIPKQEIERAEAIEAVKRMHTSRISQRSILSDAPEVFSVDEVYVSRHRKEGTKDSLLVQYRCGMKYYKEWICLDHHSYAGKEAHKWWTERFGYCVEPPTVDSVLSNFLTSQTIANYTKTITVRKDGKYNRIMCYNEKL
;
A
#
# COMPACT_ATOMS: atom_id res chain seq x y z
N MET A 1 20.99 18.48 -20.67
CA MET A 1 21.48 17.16 -20.23
C MET A 1 23.02 17.15 -20.23
N ASP A 2 23.62 18.24 -19.72
CA ASP A 2 25.06 18.52 -19.80
C ASP A 2 25.74 18.61 -18.43
N ALA A 3 24.98 18.41 -17.34
CA ALA A 3 25.50 18.56 -15.98
C ALA A 3 26.60 17.53 -15.62
N GLU A 4 26.61 16.34 -16.24
CA GLU A 4 27.59 15.29 -15.95
C GLU A 4 28.23 14.59 -17.18
N LYS A 5 28.12 15.17 -18.39
CA LYS A 5 28.77 14.63 -19.61
C LYS A 5 28.48 13.15 -19.94
N ARG A 6 27.31 12.62 -19.56
CA ARG A 6 26.88 11.23 -19.87
C ARG A 6 26.71 11.00 -21.37
N LYS A 7 27.16 9.84 -21.86
CA LYS A 7 27.23 9.53 -23.30
C LYS A 7 26.23 8.46 -23.74
N HIS A 8 25.83 7.55 -22.86
CA HIS A 8 25.04 6.38 -23.19
C HIS A 8 23.98 6.11 -22.11
N ALA A 9 22.80 6.71 -22.30
CA ALA A 9 21.67 6.59 -21.39
C ALA A 9 20.63 5.54 -21.85
N VAL A 10 20.06 4.80 -20.91
CA VAL A 10 18.98 3.84 -21.17
C VAL A 10 17.75 4.20 -20.34
N PHE A 11 16.61 4.39 -21.00
CA PHE A 11 15.34 4.77 -20.35
C PHE A 11 14.37 3.59 -20.28
N PHE A 12 14.05 3.14 -19.06
CA PHE A 12 13.09 2.06 -18.82
C PHE A 12 11.68 2.61 -18.64
N CYS A 13 10.83 2.39 -19.63
CA CYS A 13 9.47 2.92 -19.68
C CYS A 13 8.44 1.88 -19.21
N VAL A 14 7.25 2.37 -18.84
CA VAL A 14 6.15 1.56 -18.29
C VAL A 14 5.50 0.69 -19.37
N ASP A 15 5.10 1.30 -20.48
CA ASP A 15 4.43 0.66 -21.61
C ASP A 15 4.94 1.23 -22.94
N VAL A 16 4.39 0.71 -24.05
CA VAL A 16 4.75 1.13 -25.42
C VAL A 16 4.45 2.62 -25.66
N LYS A 17 3.26 3.08 -25.24
CA LYS A 17 2.83 4.46 -25.45
C LYS A 17 3.71 5.43 -24.67
N HIS A 18 4.03 5.10 -23.42
CA HIS A 18 4.95 5.87 -22.59
C HIS A 18 6.35 5.93 -23.21
N CYS A 19 6.86 4.80 -23.73
CA CYS A 19 8.15 4.74 -24.42
C CYS A 19 8.22 5.70 -25.63
N GLU A 20 7.17 5.72 -26.45
CA GLU A 20 7.04 6.62 -27.60
C GLU A 20 6.93 8.10 -27.17
N MET A 21 6.18 8.39 -26.11
CA MET A 21 6.06 9.74 -25.54
C MET A 21 7.40 10.27 -25.02
N VAL A 22 8.15 9.45 -24.28
CA VAL A 22 9.47 9.81 -23.75
C VAL A 22 10.46 10.05 -24.90
N SER A 23 10.52 9.14 -25.87
CA SER A 23 11.34 9.29 -27.08
C SER A 23 11.04 10.60 -27.82
N SER A 24 9.74 10.90 -28.02
CA SER A 24 9.30 12.14 -28.67
C SER A 24 9.66 13.38 -27.85
N SER A 25 9.54 13.30 -26.52
CA SER A 25 9.92 14.39 -25.63
C SER A 25 11.41 14.68 -25.66
N LEU A 26 12.26 13.63 -25.62
CA LEU A 26 13.71 13.75 -25.75
C LEU A 26 14.10 14.37 -27.09
N LYS A 27 13.45 13.94 -28.17
CA LYS A 27 13.69 14.50 -29.51
C LYS A 27 13.36 16.00 -29.58
N ARG A 28 12.26 16.45 -28.96
CA ARG A 28 11.92 17.87 -28.85
C ARG A 28 12.99 18.70 -28.12
N HIS A 29 13.74 18.07 -27.22
CA HIS A 29 14.86 18.68 -26.50
C HIS A 29 16.21 18.41 -27.17
N GLY A 30 16.23 18.03 -28.45
CA GLY A 30 17.45 17.83 -29.23
C GLY A 30 18.19 16.50 -28.96
N ILE A 31 17.56 15.55 -28.25
CA ILE A 31 18.15 14.26 -27.92
C ILE A 31 17.47 13.17 -28.75
N THR A 32 18.17 12.68 -29.76
CA THR A 32 17.68 11.55 -30.55
C THR A 32 17.79 10.26 -29.74
N ALA A 33 16.64 9.78 -29.27
CA ALA A 33 16.52 8.55 -28.49
C ALA A 33 15.44 7.63 -29.07
N PRO A 34 15.79 6.59 -29.84
CA PRO A 34 14.81 5.69 -30.44
C PRO A 34 13.97 4.95 -29.38
N ALA A 35 12.67 4.81 -29.61
CA ALA A 35 11.80 3.93 -28.83
C ALA A 35 11.92 2.49 -29.34
N VAL A 36 12.29 1.57 -28.46
CA VAL A 36 12.43 0.15 -28.77
C VAL A 36 11.42 -0.66 -27.98
N THR A 37 10.58 -1.40 -28.70
CA THR A 37 9.47 -2.17 -28.12
C THR A 37 9.44 -3.57 -28.74
N ASN A 38 8.54 -4.42 -28.24
CA ASN A 38 8.34 -5.76 -28.80
C ASN A 38 7.85 -5.73 -30.26
N LYS A 39 7.28 -4.62 -30.72
CA LYS A 39 6.87 -4.39 -32.11
C LYS A 39 8.03 -3.99 -33.03
N THR A 40 9.17 -3.58 -32.47
CA THR A 40 10.35 -3.22 -33.28
C THR A 40 10.95 -4.48 -33.91
N LYS A 41 11.03 -4.51 -35.26
CA LYS A 41 11.62 -5.62 -36.03
C LYS A 41 13.04 -5.93 -35.53
N VAL A 42 13.42 -7.21 -35.53
CA VAL A 42 14.73 -7.70 -35.02
C VAL A 42 15.90 -6.93 -35.63
N ASN A 43 15.97 -6.85 -36.97
CA ASN A 43 17.04 -6.14 -37.68
C ASN A 43 17.15 -4.67 -37.24
N LYS A 44 16.02 -4.01 -36.97
CA LYS A 44 16.01 -2.62 -36.51
C LYS A 44 16.48 -2.49 -35.06
N ARG A 45 16.16 -3.47 -34.20
CA ARG A 45 16.68 -3.53 -32.82
C ARG A 45 18.19 -3.70 -32.78
N GLU A 46 18.75 -4.50 -33.68
CA GLU A 46 20.20 -4.68 -33.83
C GLU A 46 20.88 -3.43 -34.37
N GLU A 47 20.30 -2.79 -35.39
CA GLU A 47 20.78 -1.51 -35.93
C GLU A 47 20.85 -0.44 -34.83
N ILE A 48 19.77 -0.26 -34.08
CA ILE A 48 19.72 0.72 -32.96
C ILE A 48 20.76 0.37 -31.89
N ALA A 49 20.93 -0.91 -31.55
CA ALA A 49 21.92 -1.34 -30.57
C ALA A 49 23.36 -1.06 -31.03
N ASN A 50 23.66 -1.27 -32.31
CA ASN A 50 24.98 -0.98 -32.88
C ASN A 50 25.25 0.52 -32.96
N ASP A 51 24.27 1.30 -33.44
CA ASP A 51 24.34 2.76 -33.48
C ASP A 51 24.53 3.36 -32.07
N PHE A 52 23.84 2.79 -31.07
CA PHE A 52 24.01 3.19 -29.67
C PHE A 52 25.42 2.87 -29.16
N LYS A 53 25.94 1.65 -29.40
CA LYS A 53 27.33 1.29 -29.01
C LYS A 53 28.39 2.14 -29.70
N ALA A 54 28.13 2.59 -30.93
CA ALA A 54 28.99 3.49 -31.69
C ALA A 54 28.87 4.97 -31.24
N GLY A 55 27.94 5.29 -30.35
CA GLY A 55 27.70 6.66 -29.87
C GLY A 55 26.89 7.54 -30.82
N LYS A 56 26.30 6.97 -31.88
CA LYS A 56 25.40 7.69 -32.81
C LYS A 56 24.06 8.02 -32.14
N TYR A 57 23.57 7.14 -31.27
CA TYR A 57 22.51 7.47 -30.33
C TYR A 57 23.08 7.61 -28.93
N ARG A 58 22.89 8.78 -28.31
CA ARG A 58 23.25 9.01 -26.91
C ARG A 58 22.29 8.32 -25.94
N ALA A 59 21.10 7.98 -26.40
CA ALA A 59 20.05 7.37 -25.58
C ALA A 59 19.16 6.45 -26.41
N PHE A 60 18.46 5.53 -25.76
CA PHE A 60 17.26 4.90 -26.30
C PHE A 60 16.26 4.64 -25.16
N CYS A 61 14.99 4.54 -25.52
CA CYS A 61 13.91 4.19 -24.61
C CYS A 61 13.50 2.73 -24.87
N ASN A 62 13.24 1.95 -23.83
CA ASN A 62 12.77 0.58 -23.99
C ASN A 62 11.63 0.22 -23.05
N VAL A 63 10.86 -0.79 -23.46
CA VAL A 63 9.87 -1.47 -22.62
C VAL A 63 9.90 -2.97 -22.91
N ASN A 64 10.09 -3.79 -21.87
CA ASN A 64 10.06 -5.26 -21.94
C ASN A 64 10.87 -5.90 -23.07
N VAL A 65 11.84 -5.18 -23.62
CA VAL A 65 12.76 -5.65 -24.64
C VAL A 65 14.18 -5.45 -24.17
N TYR A 66 15.08 -6.20 -24.82
CA TYR A 66 16.48 -6.30 -24.45
C TYR A 66 16.74 -7.08 -23.16
N THR A 67 15.74 -7.75 -22.57
CA THR A 67 15.88 -8.69 -21.44
C THR A 67 16.98 -9.71 -21.69
N GLU A 68 17.11 -10.20 -22.93
CA GLU A 68 18.22 -11.02 -23.41
C GLU A 68 18.88 -10.35 -24.64
N GLY A 69 20.21 -10.46 -24.79
CA GLY A 69 20.94 -10.07 -26.01
C GLY A 69 21.49 -8.62 -26.10
N PHE A 70 21.00 -7.65 -25.31
CA PHE A 70 21.61 -6.31 -25.27
C PHE A 70 22.74 -6.24 -24.24
N ASN A 71 23.96 -6.42 -24.71
CA ASN A 71 25.18 -6.23 -23.93
C ASN A 71 25.93 -4.98 -24.41
N ALA A 72 25.74 -3.85 -23.71
CA ALA A 72 26.44 -2.61 -23.95
C ALA A 72 27.19 -2.18 -22.70
N LYS A 73 28.50 -2.47 -22.63
CA LYS A 73 29.39 -2.06 -21.53
C LYS A 73 29.59 -0.54 -21.44
N CYS A 74 29.22 0.19 -22.49
CA CYS A 74 29.34 1.65 -22.58
C CYS A 74 28.24 2.41 -21.84
N VAL A 75 27.16 1.75 -21.41
CA VAL A 75 26.05 2.40 -20.67
C VAL A 75 26.59 3.03 -19.39
N ASP A 76 26.40 4.33 -19.26
CA ASP A 76 26.90 5.18 -18.17
C ASP A 76 25.78 5.97 -17.46
N CYS A 77 24.53 5.80 -17.90
CA CYS A 77 23.35 6.37 -17.27
C CYS A 77 22.13 5.44 -17.43
N ILE A 78 21.42 5.19 -16.34
CA ILE A 78 20.16 4.46 -16.29
C ILE A 78 19.07 5.43 -15.83
N VAL A 79 17.96 5.46 -16.55
CA VAL A 79 16.79 6.27 -16.19
C VAL A 79 15.61 5.34 -15.94
N LEU A 80 15.15 5.27 -14.69
CA LEU A 80 14.02 4.46 -14.27
C LEU A 80 12.76 5.32 -14.31
N LEU A 81 11.90 5.04 -15.29
CA LEU A 81 10.57 5.65 -15.41
C LEU A 81 9.44 4.63 -15.13
N ARG A 82 9.82 3.40 -14.79
CA ARG A 82 8.90 2.29 -14.54
C ARG A 82 8.98 1.85 -13.08
N PRO A 83 7.89 1.99 -12.31
CA PRO A 83 7.84 1.42 -10.97
C PRO A 83 7.81 -0.10 -11.06
N THR A 84 8.41 -0.77 -10.08
CA THR A 84 8.36 -2.23 -9.96
C THR A 84 8.40 -2.64 -8.50
N LEU A 85 7.62 -3.67 -8.16
CA LEU A 85 7.69 -4.37 -6.87
C LEU A 85 8.59 -5.61 -6.93
N SER A 86 9.25 -5.86 -8.06
CA SER A 86 10.14 -7.01 -8.23
C SER A 86 11.60 -6.56 -8.05
N PRO A 87 12.28 -7.00 -6.96
CA PRO A 87 13.71 -6.72 -6.76
C PRO A 87 14.55 -7.27 -7.93
N GLY A 88 14.15 -8.42 -8.47
CA GLY A 88 14.80 -9.04 -9.63
C GLY A 88 14.72 -8.15 -10.88
N LEU A 89 13.54 -7.58 -11.19
CA LEU A 89 13.41 -6.68 -12.34
C LEU A 89 14.18 -5.38 -12.12
N PHE A 90 14.12 -4.80 -10.92
CA PHE A 90 14.93 -3.63 -10.56
C PHE A 90 16.43 -3.90 -10.78
N SER A 91 16.91 -5.03 -10.27
CA SER A 91 18.30 -5.46 -10.43
C SER A 91 18.68 -5.65 -11.90
N GLN A 92 17.80 -6.24 -12.71
CA GLN A 92 18.03 -6.39 -14.15
C GLN A 92 18.09 -5.04 -14.88
N MET A 93 17.31 -4.04 -14.47
CA MET A 93 17.31 -2.70 -15.06
C MET A 93 18.62 -1.98 -14.74
N VAL A 94 18.96 -1.85 -13.46
CA VAL A 94 20.17 -1.16 -12.99
C VAL A 94 21.44 -1.91 -13.41
N GLY A 95 21.41 -3.25 -13.37
CA GLY A 95 22.52 -4.12 -13.75
C GLY A 95 23.01 -3.93 -15.18
N ARG A 96 22.22 -3.31 -16.07
CA ARG A 96 22.70 -2.90 -17.40
C ARG A 96 23.80 -1.85 -17.33
N GLY A 97 23.73 -0.97 -16.34
CA GLY A 97 24.69 0.09 -16.06
C GLY A 97 25.89 -0.36 -15.22
N LEU A 98 25.82 -1.52 -14.56
CA LEU A 98 26.90 -1.98 -13.67
C LEU A 98 28.06 -2.70 -14.38
N ARG A 99 27.92 -3.01 -15.68
CA ARG A 99 28.98 -3.71 -16.43
C ARG A 99 30.24 -2.86 -16.59
N VAL A 100 31.41 -3.36 -16.20
CA VAL A 100 32.69 -2.63 -16.34
C VAL A 100 33.00 -2.34 -17.81
N GLY A 101 33.29 -1.07 -18.13
CA GLY A 101 33.65 -0.60 -19.46
C GLY A 101 34.93 0.25 -19.43
N ARG A 102 35.78 0.16 -20.46
CA ARG A 102 37.14 0.74 -20.45
C ARG A 102 37.21 2.26 -20.18
N LYS A 103 36.16 3.02 -20.50
CA LYS A 103 36.11 4.49 -20.35
C LYS A 103 35.04 4.96 -19.37
N LYS A 104 34.45 4.03 -18.60
CA LYS A 104 33.36 4.31 -17.66
C LYS A 104 33.91 4.30 -16.24
N LEU A 105 33.81 5.43 -15.55
CA LEU A 105 34.20 5.57 -14.15
C LEU A 105 33.08 5.09 -13.23
N ASP A 106 31.86 5.51 -13.53
CA ASP A 106 30.67 5.23 -12.75
C ASP A 106 29.43 5.17 -13.67
N CYS A 107 28.28 4.80 -13.10
CA CYS A 107 27.00 4.82 -13.78
C CYS A 107 25.99 5.62 -12.96
N LEU A 108 25.46 6.69 -13.54
CA LEU A 108 24.39 7.46 -12.91
C LEU A 108 23.07 6.68 -12.98
N VAL A 109 22.33 6.63 -11.88
CA VAL A 109 20.98 6.07 -11.84
C VAL A 109 20.01 7.19 -11.48
N LEU A 110 19.16 7.56 -12.43
CA LEU A 110 18.10 8.54 -12.24
C LEU A 110 16.79 7.81 -12.02
N ASP A 111 16.28 7.85 -10.79
CA ASP A 111 15.05 7.18 -10.41
C ASP A 111 13.88 8.18 -10.29
N PHE A 112 12.94 8.08 -11.22
CA PHE A 112 11.69 8.85 -11.21
C PHE A 112 10.49 7.98 -10.85
N ALA A 113 10.72 6.72 -10.49
CA ALA A 113 9.70 5.70 -10.28
C ALA A 113 9.65 5.18 -8.83
N GLY A 114 10.56 5.63 -7.95
CA GLY A 114 10.62 5.22 -6.55
C GLY A 114 11.16 3.80 -6.35
N CYS A 115 11.91 3.26 -7.32
CA CYS A 115 12.48 1.91 -7.20
C CYS A 115 13.53 1.82 -6.09
N ILE A 116 14.35 2.85 -5.90
CA ILE A 116 15.38 2.88 -4.86
C ILE A 116 14.75 3.00 -3.47
N GLU A 117 13.62 3.72 -3.36
CA GLU A 117 12.87 3.79 -2.11
C GLU A 117 12.21 2.44 -1.77
N GLU A 118 11.70 1.74 -2.77
CA GLU A 118 11.07 0.42 -2.62
C GLU A 118 12.08 -0.70 -2.31
N HIS A 119 13.19 -0.77 -3.05
CA HIS A 119 14.13 -1.90 -3.00
C HIS A 119 15.42 -1.61 -2.25
N GLY A 120 15.67 -0.36 -1.88
CA GLY A 120 16.94 0.08 -1.31
C GLY A 120 18.09 0.13 -2.33
N PRO A 121 19.33 0.29 -1.84
CA PRO A 121 20.55 0.27 -2.63
C PRO A 121 20.75 -1.05 -3.39
N ILE A 122 21.27 -0.96 -4.61
CA ILE A 122 21.43 -2.10 -5.52
C ILE A 122 22.42 -3.16 -5.04
N ASP A 123 23.36 -2.79 -4.19
CA ASP A 123 24.37 -3.64 -3.56
C ASP A 123 23.85 -4.35 -2.30
N MET A 124 22.67 -3.98 -1.82
CA MET A 124 22.02 -4.54 -0.64
C MET A 124 20.60 -5.04 -0.94
N LEU A 125 20.42 -5.71 -2.07
CA LEU A 125 19.12 -6.34 -2.38
C LEU A 125 18.88 -7.53 -1.42
N GLY A 126 17.87 -7.43 -0.56
CA GLY A 126 17.52 -8.45 0.43
C GLY A 126 16.32 -8.04 1.30
N ASP A 127 15.95 -8.89 2.26
CA ASP A 127 14.81 -8.66 3.18
C ASP A 127 15.13 -7.66 4.32
N ASP A 128 16.36 -7.17 4.40
CA ASP A 128 16.75 -6.20 5.42
C ASP A 128 16.08 -4.85 5.16
N GLU A 129 15.44 -4.27 6.18
CA GLU A 129 14.75 -2.98 6.07
C GLU A 129 15.79 -1.85 5.96
N ILE A 130 16.09 -1.43 4.73
CA ILE A 130 17.09 -0.39 4.47
C ILE A 130 16.48 0.99 4.65
N ARG A 131 16.97 1.71 5.66
CA ARG A 131 16.55 3.09 5.94
C ARG A 131 17.29 4.05 5.02
N MET A 132 16.57 4.69 4.12
CA MET A 132 17.12 5.69 3.21
C MET A 132 17.16 7.10 3.85
N ALA A 133 18.04 7.94 3.33
CA ALA A 133 18.13 9.36 3.59
C ALA A 133 18.31 10.13 2.27
N VAL A 134 17.83 11.36 2.22
CA VAL A 134 18.03 12.28 1.08
C VAL A 134 18.91 13.42 1.53
N CYS A 135 19.97 13.70 0.78
CA CYS A 135 20.88 14.79 1.08
C CYS A 135 20.21 16.15 0.90
N ASN A 136 20.28 17.03 1.90
CA ASN A 136 19.74 18.38 1.79
C ASN A 136 20.59 19.32 0.91
N ALA A 137 21.86 18.99 0.69
CA ALA A 137 22.77 19.80 -0.15
C ALA A 137 22.69 19.43 -1.63
N CYS A 138 22.81 18.14 -1.97
CA CYS A 138 22.90 17.69 -3.37
C CYS A 138 21.75 16.78 -3.81
N ARG A 139 20.78 16.48 -2.93
CA ARG A 139 19.60 15.64 -3.21
C ARG A 139 19.89 14.17 -3.55
N GLU A 140 21.11 13.71 -3.32
CA GLU A 140 21.46 12.29 -3.44
C GLU A 140 20.65 11.45 -2.45
N SER A 141 20.13 10.31 -2.90
CA SER A 141 19.48 9.31 -2.05
C SER A 141 20.49 8.24 -1.66
N PHE A 142 20.68 8.01 -0.37
CA PHE A 142 21.70 7.08 0.13
C PHE A 142 21.24 6.38 1.42
N SER A 143 21.92 5.29 1.79
CA SER A 143 21.64 4.59 3.05
C SER A 143 21.92 5.49 4.25
N ARG A 144 20.95 5.59 5.18
CA ARG A 144 21.10 6.33 6.43
C ARG A 144 22.25 5.77 7.28
N ALA A 145 22.54 4.47 7.17
CA ALA A 145 23.64 3.82 7.89
C ALA A 145 25.01 4.44 7.58
N THR A 146 25.17 5.04 6.39
CA THR A 146 26.41 5.73 6.01
C THR A 146 26.65 6.99 6.87
N GLY A 147 25.59 7.63 7.39
CA GLY A 147 25.66 8.84 8.22
C GLY A 147 26.14 10.12 7.51
N VAL A 148 26.81 9.96 6.36
CA VAL A 148 27.36 11.03 5.53
C VAL A 148 27.00 10.78 4.07
N CYS A 149 26.63 11.83 3.35
CA CYS A 149 26.33 11.76 1.92
C CYS A 149 27.59 11.38 1.14
N PRO A 150 27.59 10.26 0.38
CA PRO A 150 28.76 9.81 -0.36
C PRO A 150 29.12 10.74 -1.54
N ALA A 151 28.17 11.55 -2.02
CA ALA A 151 28.37 12.45 -3.15
C ALA A 151 29.04 13.78 -2.76
N CYS A 152 28.69 14.36 -1.61
CA CYS A 152 29.13 15.72 -1.24
C CYS A 152 29.68 15.86 0.20
N GLY A 153 29.64 14.82 1.01
CA GLY A 153 30.14 14.86 2.40
C GLY A 153 29.19 15.48 3.42
N TRP A 154 27.94 15.78 3.05
CA TRP A 154 26.93 16.28 4.00
C TRP A 154 26.65 15.27 5.12
N ILE A 155 26.81 15.68 6.38
CA ILE A 155 26.53 14.85 7.55
C ILE A 155 25.05 14.96 7.91
N ILE A 156 24.38 13.82 8.13
CA ILE A 156 22.98 13.81 8.52
C ILE A 156 22.85 14.39 9.94
N PRO A 157 22.12 15.50 10.16
CA PRO A 157 21.93 16.07 11.49
C PRO A 157 21.23 15.08 12.42
N LYS A 158 21.68 15.00 13.68
CA LYS A 158 21.11 14.09 14.68
C LYS A 158 19.59 14.24 14.82
N GLN A 159 19.09 15.48 14.77
CA GLN A 159 17.66 15.80 14.86
C GLN A 159 16.84 15.19 13.71
N GLU A 160 17.40 15.12 12.50
CA GLU A 160 16.74 14.49 11.34
C GLU A 160 16.66 12.96 11.52
N ILE A 161 17.72 12.36 12.09
CA ILE A 161 17.72 10.92 12.42
C ILE A 161 16.66 10.63 13.47
N GLU A 162 16.66 11.37 14.59
CA GLU A 162 15.68 11.20 15.68
C GLU A 162 14.25 11.40 15.18
N ARG A 163 14.01 12.41 14.33
CA ARG A 163 12.69 12.65 13.73
C ARG A 163 12.27 11.53 12.80
N ALA A 164 13.16 11.06 11.92
CA ALA A 164 12.88 9.98 11.00
C ALA A 164 12.62 8.66 11.74
N GLU A 165 13.39 8.37 12.78
CA GLU A 165 13.18 7.21 13.65
C GLU A 165 11.87 7.29 14.43
N ALA A 166 11.48 8.48 14.91
CA ALA A 166 10.18 8.68 15.55
C ALA A 166 9.03 8.44 14.56
N ILE A 167 9.13 8.95 13.32
CA ILE A 167 8.17 8.70 12.26
C ILE A 167 8.12 7.21 11.90
N GLU A 168 9.26 6.54 11.78
CA GLU A 168 9.36 5.10 11.52
C GLU A 168 8.86 4.27 12.69
N ALA A 169 9.05 4.69 13.94
CA ALA A 169 8.49 4.03 15.10
C ALA A 169 6.97 4.13 15.10
N VAL A 170 6.42 5.30 14.77
CA VAL A 170 4.98 5.50 14.54
C VAL A 170 4.50 4.62 13.37
N LYS A 171 5.19 4.64 12.22
CA LYS A 171 4.89 3.77 11.08
C LYS A 171 4.95 2.30 11.46
N ARG A 172 5.90 1.85 12.28
CA ARG A 172 6.02 0.47 12.78
C ARG A 172 4.92 0.11 13.77
N MET A 173 4.47 1.05 14.61
CA MET A 173 3.25 0.89 15.40
C MET A 173 2.02 0.79 14.49
N HIS A 174 2.02 1.45 13.33
CA HIS A 174 0.98 1.29 12.32
C HIS A 174 1.15 0.00 11.49
N THR A 175 2.34 -0.44 11.09
CA THR A 175 2.55 -1.63 10.23
C THR A 175 2.46 -2.95 11.00
N SER A 176 2.89 -3.01 12.26
CA SER A 176 2.57 -4.15 13.14
C SER A 176 1.09 -4.24 13.49
N ARG A 177 0.34 -3.12 13.41
CA ARG A 177 -1.13 -3.12 13.37
C ARG A 177 -1.70 -3.47 11.99
N ILE A 178 -0.99 -3.24 10.89
CA ILE A 178 -1.45 -3.51 9.52
C ILE A 178 -1.26 -4.97 9.11
N SER A 179 -0.19 -5.67 9.54
CA SER A 179 -0.02 -7.10 9.23
C SER A 179 -1.06 -8.02 9.88
N GLN A 180 -1.78 -7.53 10.90
CA GLN A 180 -2.98 -8.18 11.45
C GLN A 180 -4.30 -7.53 11.01
N ARG A 181 -4.28 -6.41 10.29
CA ARG A 181 -5.47 -5.83 9.69
C ARG A 181 -5.57 -6.31 8.26
N SER A 182 -6.35 -7.38 8.10
CA SER A 182 -7.05 -7.70 6.87
C SER A 182 -7.48 -6.43 6.13
N ILE A 183 -7.43 -6.48 4.79
CA ILE A 183 -7.73 -5.47 3.77
C ILE A 183 -9.18 -4.92 3.80
N LEU A 184 -9.76 -4.70 4.99
CA LEU A 184 -11.04 -4.05 5.22
C LEU A 184 -10.76 -2.94 6.22
N SER A 185 -10.94 -1.70 5.79
CA SER A 185 -10.84 -0.51 6.61
C SER A 185 -11.46 -0.71 8.00
N ASP A 186 -10.75 -0.40 9.10
CA ASP A 186 -11.35 -0.28 10.44
C ASP A 186 -12.17 1.00 10.61
N ALA A 187 -12.44 1.70 9.50
CA ALA A 187 -13.44 2.74 9.47
C ALA A 187 -14.80 2.10 9.75
N PRO A 188 -15.61 2.66 10.66
CA PRO A 188 -16.97 2.21 10.85
C PRO A 188 -17.73 2.31 9.53
N GLU A 189 -18.36 1.21 9.11
CA GLU A 189 -19.18 1.15 7.90
C GLU A 189 -20.65 1.08 8.32
N VAL A 190 -21.50 1.87 7.65
CA VAL A 190 -22.95 1.87 7.88
C VAL A 190 -23.61 0.86 6.96
N PHE A 191 -24.45 -0.01 7.52
CA PHE A 191 -25.18 -1.04 6.79
C PHE A 191 -26.69 -0.87 6.99
N SER A 192 -27.46 -1.03 5.91
CA SER A 192 -28.91 -1.20 5.99
C SER A 192 -29.25 -2.56 6.58
N VAL A 193 -30.20 -2.62 7.51
CA VAL A 193 -30.71 -3.85 8.11
C VAL A 193 -31.93 -4.32 7.31
N ASP A 194 -31.84 -5.54 6.78
CA ASP A 194 -32.95 -6.16 6.06
C ASP A 194 -33.83 -7.01 6.99
N GLU A 195 -33.20 -7.79 7.88
CA GLU A 195 -33.86 -8.73 8.78
C GLU A 195 -33.12 -8.84 10.11
N VAL A 196 -33.86 -9.23 11.16
CA VAL A 196 -33.33 -9.47 12.50
C VAL A 196 -33.75 -10.85 13.00
N TYR A 197 -32.79 -11.58 13.56
CA TYR A 197 -33.02 -12.87 14.21
C TYR A 197 -32.60 -12.79 15.66
N VAL A 198 -33.44 -13.32 16.55
CA VAL A 198 -33.23 -13.28 17.99
C VAL A 198 -33.22 -14.71 18.53
N SER A 199 -32.20 -15.04 19.32
CA SER A 199 -32.03 -16.38 19.89
C SER A 199 -31.36 -16.34 21.27
N ARG A 200 -31.41 -17.44 22.00
CA ARG A 200 -30.75 -17.56 23.30
C ARG A 200 -29.26 -17.86 23.13
N HIS A 201 -28.42 -17.17 23.90
CA HIS A 201 -27.01 -17.52 24.06
C HIS A 201 -26.72 -17.91 25.51
N ARG A 202 -26.05 -19.06 25.69
CA ARG A 202 -25.63 -19.59 26.98
C ARG A 202 -24.12 -19.67 27.04
N LYS A 203 -23.54 -19.20 28.14
CA LYS A 203 -22.11 -19.32 28.43
C LYS A 203 -21.93 -19.78 29.86
N GLU A 204 -21.17 -20.86 30.02
CA GLU A 204 -20.93 -21.52 31.30
C GLU A 204 -20.37 -20.54 32.34
N GLY A 205 -20.94 -20.55 33.54
CA GLY A 205 -20.56 -19.64 34.63
C GLY A 205 -21.15 -18.22 34.56
N THR A 206 -22.02 -17.92 33.59
CA THR A 206 -22.69 -16.60 33.47
C THR A 206 -24.18 -16.75 33.19
N LYS A 207 -24.97 -15.71 33.52
CA LYS A 207 -26.40 -15.69 33.17
C LYS A 207 -26.60 -15.65 31.65
N ASP A 208 -27.74 -16.16 31.18
CA ASP A 208 -28.11 -16.18 29.77
C ASP A 208 -28.08 -14.76 29.16
N SER A 209 -27.90 -14.69 27.83
CA SER A 209 -27.93 -13.44 27.08
C SER A 209 -28.73 -13.61 25.80
N LEU A 210 -29.31 -12.53 25.31
CA LEU A 210 -30.02 -12.51 24.05
C LEU A 210 -29.02 -12.32 22.91
N LEU A 211 -28.97 -13.24 21.96
CA LEU A 211 -28.18 -13.09 20.74
C LEU A 211 -29.06 -12.48 19.65
N VAL A 212 -28.76 -11.24 19.29
CA VAL A 212 -29.41 -10.52 18.21
C VAL A 212 -28.51 -10.57 16.98
N GLN A 213 -29.04 -11.03 15.85
CA GLN A 213 -28.33 -11.13 14.57
C GLN A 213 -29.03 -10.27 13.52
N TYR A 214 -28.28 -9.37 12.91
CA TYR A 214 -28.72 -8.46 11.85
C TYR A 214 -28.25 -8.98 10.50
N ARG A 215 -29.18 -9.16 9.56
CA ARG A 215 -28.86 -9.46 8.15
C ARG A 215 -28.79 -8.14 7.37
N CYS A 216 -27.65 -7.91 6.73
CA CYS A 216 -27.36 -6.72 5.93
C CYS A 216 -26.85 -7.16 4.55
N GLY A 217 -27.75 -7.28 3.58
CA GLY A 217 -27.47 -7.95 2.30
C GLY A 217 -27.03 -9.40 2.53
N MET A 218 -25.78 -9.71 2.15
CA MET A 218 -25.16 -11.02 2.32
C MET A 218 -24.35 -11.16 3.62
N LYS A 219 -24.24 -10.10 4.44
CA LYS A 219 -23.46 -10.10 5.69
C LYS A 219 -24.38 -10.27 6.90
N TYR A 220 -23.83 -10.88 7.95
CA TYR A 220 -24.50 -11.02 9.24
C TYR A 220 -23.65 -10.40 10.36
N TYR A 221 -24.28 -9.60 11.20
CA TYR A 221 -23.66 -8.99 12.37
C TYR A 221 -24.38 -9.40 13.63
N LYS A 222 -23.63 -9.67 14.70
CA LYS A 222 -24.16 -10.25 15.93
C LYS A 222 -23.81 -9.39 17.12
N GLU A 223 -24.75 -9.25 18.04
CA GLU A 223 -24.51 -8.68 19.36
C GLU A 223 -25.21 -9.48 20.45
N TRP A 224 -24.67 -9.40 21.67
CA TRP A 224 -25.18 -10.07 22.85
C TRP A 224 -25.75 -9.03 23.80
N ILE A 225 -27.03 -9.16 24.14
CA ILE A 225 -27.74 -8.26 25.04
C ILE A 225 -27.95 -8.98 26.37
N CYS A 226 -27.26 -8.49 27.40
CA CYS A 226 -27.16 -9.13 28.72
C CYS A 226 -28.29 -8.70 29.68
N LEU A 227 -29.56 -8.87 29.30
CA LEU A 227 -30.72 -8.40 30.07
C LEU A 227 -30.76 -8.91 31.52
N ASP A 228 -30.38 -10.16 31.74
CA ASP A 228 -30.45 -10.76 33.08
C ASP A 228 -29.27 -10.36 34.00
N HIS A 229 -28.27 -9.64 33.49
CA HIS A 229 -27.05 -9.30 34.21
C HIS A 229 -27.23 -8.03 35.07
N HIS A 230 -26.63 -7.99 36.25
CA HIS A 230 -26.65 -6.78 37.12
C HIS A 230 -25.42 -5.87 36.94
N SER A 231 -24.55 -6.19 35.98
CA SER A 231 -23.31 -5.46 35.69
C SER A 231 -23.57 -4.20 34.85
N TYR A 232 -22.51 -3.44 34.57
CA TYR A 232 -22.58 -2.32 33.61
C TYR A 232 -23.17 -2.76 32.26
N ALA A 233 -22.80 -3.94 31.77
CA ALA A 233 -23.36 -4.51 30.54
C ALA A 233 -24.88 -4.76 30.64
N GLY A 234 -25.37 -5.10 31.82
CA GLY A 234 -26.81 -5.20 32.09
C GLY A 234 -27.51 -3.85 32.01
N LYS A 235 -26.94 -2.79 32.59
CA LYS A 235 -27.50 -1.43 32.49
C LYS A 235 -27.60 -0.95 31.05
N GLU A 236 -26.56 -1.16 30.26
CA GLU A 236 -26.55 -0.84 28.82
C GLU A 236 -27.58 -1.68 28.04
N ALA A 237 -27.75 -2.96 28.40
CA ALA A 237 -28.76 -3.83 27.81
C ALA A 237 -30.20 -3.35 28.07
N HIS A 238 -30.49 -2.83 29.27
CA HIS A 238 -31.80 -2.24 29.58
C HIS A 238 -32.03 -0.94 28.83
N LYS A 239 -30.99 -0.10 28.67
CA LYS A 239 -31.08 1.10 27.84
C LYS A 239 -31.38 0.75 26.38
N TRP A 240 -30.66 -0.21 25.81
CA TRP A 240 -30.89 -0.74 24.46
C TRP A 240 -32.34 -1.25 24.30
N TRP A 241 -32.90 -1.87 25.33
CA TRP A 241 -34.28 -2.33 25.35
C TRP A 241 -35.27 -1.17 25.36
N THR A 242 -35.10 -0.21 26.28
CA THR A 242 -36.00 0.94 26.43
C THR A 242 -36.07 1.79 25.17
N GLU A 243 -34.97 1.95 24.45
CA GLU A 243 -34.94 2.68 23.17
C GLU A 243 -35.84 2.03 22.09
N ARG A 244 -36.01 0.71 22.12
CA ARG A 244 -36.74 -0.07 21.09
C ARG A 244 -38.17 -0.40 21.46
N PHE A 245 -38.40 -0.70 22.73
CA PHE A 245 -39.67 -1.23 23.23
C PHE A 245 -40.38 -0.26 24.20
N GLY A 246 -39.73 0.86 24.54
CA GLY A 246 -40.23 1.80 25.53
C GLY A 246 -39.94 1.38 26.97
N TYR A 247 -40.41 2.18 27.92
CA TYR A 247 -40.25 1.89 29.34
C TYR A 247 -41.15 0.72 29.75
N CYS A 248 -40.60 -0.21 30.52
CA CYS A 248 -41.34 -1.31 31.14
C CYS A 248 -41.26 -1.17 32.67
N VAL A 249 -42.37 -1.45 33.35
CA VAL A 249 -42.44 -1.41 34.82
C VAL A 249 -41.57 -2.51 35.43
N GLU A 250 -41.55 -3.68 34.80
CA GLU A 250 -40.64 -4.77 35.14
C GLU A 250 -39.54 -4.91 34.09
N PRO A 251 -38.27 -5.07 34.50
CA PRO A 251 -37.17 -5.26 33.57
C PRO A 251 -37.35 -6.57 32.77
N PRO A 252 -37.15 -6.53 31.45
CA PRO A 252 -37.28 -7.72 30.61
C PRO A 252 -36.19 -8.76 30.94
N THR A 253 -36.54 -10.03 30.85
CA THR A 253 -35.59 -11.14 30.99
C THR A 253 -35.38 -11.83 29.65
N VAL A 254 -34.29 -12.59 29.49
CA VAL A 254 -34.07 -13.34 28.25
C VAL A 254 -35.24 -14.29 27.96
N ASP A 255 -35.83 -14.89 29.01
CA ASP A 255 -37.01 -15.75 28.89
C ASP A 255 -38.25 -14.97 28.41
N SER A 256 -38.54 -13.82 29.02
CA SER A 256 -39.72 -13.02 28.65
C SER A 256 -39.62 -12.51 27.21
N VAL A 257 -38.43 -12.10 26.79
CA VAL A 257 -38.18 -11.59 25.44
C VAL A 257 -38.33 -12.66 24.37
N LEU A 258 -37.82 -13.87 24.62
CA LEU A 258 -37.91 -14.98 23.68
C LEU A 258 -39.33 -15.58 23.60
N SER A 259 -40.16 -15.39 24.63
CA SER A 259 -41.57 -15.79 24.61
C SER A 259 -42.44 -14.90 23.69
N ASN A 260 -41.96 -13.69 23.37
CA ASN A 260 -42.67 -12.76 22.50
C ASN A 260 -42.27 -12.97 21.03
N PHE A 261 -43.21 -13.49 20.24
CA PHE A 261 -43.03 -13.76 18.81
C PHE A 261 -42.75 -12.51 17.96
N LEU A 262 -43.12 -11.32 18.43
CA LEU A 262 -42.92 -10.06 17.70
C LEU A 262 -41.57 -9.41 17.97
N THR A 263 -40.77 -9.93 18.91
CA THR A 263 -39.49 -9.32 19.31
C THR A 263 -38.59 -9.03 18.12
N SER A 264 -38.36 -10.02 17.24
CA SER A 264 -37.52 -9.85 16.05
C SER A 264 -38.05 -8.77 15.10
N GLN A 265 -39.37 -8.75 14.88
CA GLN A 265 -40.01 -7.77 14.00
C GLN A 265 -39.93 -6.36 14.58
N THR A 266 -40.14 -6.19 15.89
CA THR A 266 -40.05 -4.89 16.55
C THR A 266 -38.62 -4.33 16.47
N ILE A 267 -37.59 -5.17 16.67
CA ILE A 267 -36.20 -4.75 16.53
C ILE A 267 -35.89 -4.34 15.08
N ALA A 268 -36.36 -5.10 14.09
CA ALA A 268 -36.20 -4.77 12.66
C ALA A 268 -36.97 -3.50 12.25
N ASN A 269 -38.10 -3.23 12.90
CA ASN A 269 -38.87 -2.01 12.66
C ASN A 269 -38.16 -0.77 13.20
N TYR A 270 -37.50 -0.88 14.35
CA TYR A 270 -36.74 0.22 14.94
C TYR A 270 -35.35 0.40 14.32
N THR A 271 -34.62 -0.69 14.09
CA THR A 271 -33.20 -0.68 13.71
C THR A 271 -33.08 -0.76 12.19
N LYS A 272 -33.07 0.38 11.52
CA LYS A 272 -32.97 0.48 10.04
C LYS A 272 -31.55 0.41 9.53
N THR A 273 -30.61 0.97 10.28
CA THR A 273 -29.18 0.91 9.94
C THR A 273 -28.37 0.55 11.16
N ILE A 274 -27.22 -0.09 10.93
CA ILE A 274 -26.21 -0.36 11.95
C ILE A 274 -24.84 0.09 11.46
N THR A 275 -24.10 0.75 12.34
CA THR A 275 -22.72 1.14 12.07
C THR A 275 -21.81 0.12 12.72
N VAL A 276 -21.03 -0.58 11.90
CA VAL A 276 -20.20 -1.70 12.33
C VAL A 276 -18.74 -1.34 12.16
N ARG A 277 -17.96 -1.60 13.21
CA ARG A 277 -16.51 -1.47 13.18
C ARG A 277 -15.87 -2.83 13.41
N LYS A 278 -14.81 -3.11 12.65
CA LYS A 278 -13.99 -4.29 12.86
C LYS A 278 -13.10 -4.10 14.11
N ASP A 279 -13.22 -5.00 15.08
CA ASP A 279 -12.42 -5.02 16.30
C ASP A 279 -11.67 -6.37 16.39
N GLY A 280 -10.48 -6.41 15.79
CA GLY A 280 -9.70 -7.64 15.61
C GLY A 280 -10.40 -8.65 14.71
N LYS A 281 -10.71 -9.85 15.26
CA LYS A 281 -11.43 -10.92 14.54
C LYS A 281 -12.96 -10.76 14.58
N TYR A 282 -13.48 -9.81 15.34
CA TYR A 282 -14.92 -9.67 15.58
C TYR A 282 -15.45 -8.37 14.98
N ASN A 283 -16.72 -8.37 14.61
CA ASN A 283 -17.43 -7.17 14.19
C ASN A 283 -18.21 -6.63 15.39
N ARG A 284 -18.01 -5.35 15.72
CA ARG A 284 -18.70 -4.68 16.81
C ARG A 284 -19.68 -3.65 16.25
N ILE A 285 -20.93 -3.74 16.69
CA ILE A 285 -21.95 -2.74 16.39
C ILE A 285 -21.72 -1.54 17.32
N MET A 286 -21.59 -0.35 16.74
CA MET A 286 -21.22 0.88 17.44
C MET A 286 -22.43 1.76 17.74
N CYS A 287 -23.31 1.92 16.76
CA CYS A 287 -24.51 2.73 16.83
C CYS A 287 -25.57 2.21 15.85
N TYR A 288 -26.79 2.71 16.01
CA TYR A 288 -27.98 2.31 15.25
C TYR A 288 -28.60 3.56 14.62
N ASN A 289 -29.23 3.40 13.46
CA ASN A 289 -30.03 4.45 12.80
C ASN A 289 -29.25 5.71 12.38
N GLU A 290 -27.96 5.58 12.07
CA GLU A 290 -27.22 6.63 11.37
C GLU A 290 -27.70 6.77 9.92
N LYS A 291 -27.64 8.00 9.39
CA LYS A 291 -27.96 8.27 7.99
C LYS A 291 -26.92 7.62 7.08
N LEU A 292 -27.40 6.86 6.09
CA LEU A 292 -26.58 6.31 5.00
C LEU A 292 -25.99 7.42 4.13
#